data_AF-A0A2H0SFJ6-F1
#
_entry.id   AF-A0A2H0SFJ6-F1
#
_cell.length_a   1.000
_cell.length_b   1.000
_cell.length_c   1.000
_cell.angle_alpha   90.00
_cell.angle_beta   90.00
_cell.angle_gamma   90.00
#
_symmetry.space_group_name_H-M   'P 1'
#
loop_
_entity.id
_entity.type
_entity.pdbx_description
1 polymer ?
#
loop_
_entity_poly.entity_id
_entity_poly.type
_entity_poly.pdbx_seq_one_letter_code
_entity_poly.pdbx_strand_id
1 'polypeptide(L)'
;MIWLVLLVFGFTRFFNLDLIPIFADEAIYIRWAQLMAYDWHHLFVPLTDGKTPLFMWLLVPLLRFNFDPLITGRVLSAAAGLGTVAGIYFLT
;
A
#
# COMPACT_ATOMS: atom_id res chain seq x y z
N MET A 1 10.45 -10.88 -21.80
CA MET A 1 11.05 -11.41 -20.54
C MET A 1 10.47 -10.72 -19.31
N ILE A 2 10.48 -9.39 -19.24
CA ILE A 2 9.81 -8.61 -18.17
C ILE A 2 8.34 -8.99 -17.92
N TRP A 3 7.55 -9.22 -18.98
CA TRP A 3 6.13 -9.59 -18.83
C TRP A 3 5.92 -10.87 -18.02
N LEU A 4 6.78 -11.87 -18.18
CA LEU A 4 6.70 -13.11 -17.41
C LEU A 4 7.02 -12.85 -15.94
N VAL A 5 8.04 -12.02 -15.66
CA VAL A 5 8.43 -11.64 -14.29
C VAL A 5 7.30 -10.87 -13.60
N LEU A 6 6.70 -9.89 -14.28
CA LEU A 6 5.57 -9.13 -13.74
C LEU A 6 4.33 -10.01 -13.52
N LEU A 7 4.07 -10.96 -14.41
CA LEU A 7 2.96 -11.90 -14.24
C LEU A 7 3.17 -12.80 -13.02
N VAL A 8 4.35 -13.41 -12.88
CA VAL A 8 4.67 -14.28 -11.73
C VAL A 8 4.64 -13.48 -10.42
N PHE A 9 5.25 -12.30 -10.40
CA PHE A 9 5.20 -11.42 -9.23
C PHE A 9 3.76 -11.02 -8.89
N GLY A 10 2.99 -10.58 -9.90
CA GLY A 10 1.60 -10.19 -9.73
C GLY A 10 0.76 -11.34 -9.18
N PHE A 11 0.87 -12.53 -9.75
CA PHE A 11 0.16 -13.71 -9.26
C PHE A 11 0.48 -13.99 -7.79
N THR A 12 1.76 -14.04 -7.41
CA THR A 12 2.15 -14.34 -6.01
C THR A 12 1.73 -13.27 -5.00
N ARG A 13 1.57 -12.00 -5.43
CA ARG A 13 1.26 -10.88 -4.54
C ARG A 13 -0.22 -10.49 -4.48
N PHE A 14 -0.99 -10.77 -5.52
CA PHE A 14 -2.43 -10.49 -5.55
C PHE A 14 -3.29 -11.72 -5.23
N PHE A 15 -2.73 -12.92 -5.25
CA PHE A 15 -3.46 -14.14 -4.90
C PHE A 15 -3.76 -14.19 -3.39
N ASN A 16 -5.05 -14.29 -3.05
CA ASN A 16 -5.56 -14.45 -1.69
C ASN A 16 -5.08 -13.37 -0.70
N LEU A 17 -5.28 -12.11 -1.07
CA LEU A 17 -4.90 -10.95 -0.26
C LEU A 17 -5.55 -10.88 1.12
N ASP A 18 -6.65 -11.56 1.40
CA ASP A 18 -7.37 -11.55 2.69
C ASP A 18 -7.15 -12.82 3.54
N LEU A 19 -6.32 -13.75 3.06
CA LEU A 19 -6.16 -15.09 3.67
C LEU A 19 -5.67 -15.04 5.11
N ILE A 20 -4.83 -14.06 5.43
CA ILE A 20 -4.22 -13.90 6.74
C ILE A 20 -4.84 -12.70 7.49
N PRO A 21 -4.99 -12.81 8.83
CA PRO A 21 -5.47 -11.72 9.65
C PRO A 21 -4.66 -10.43 9.46
N ILE A 22 -5.27 -9.31 9.83
CA ILE A 22 -4.63 -8.00 9.82
C ILE A 22 -3.47 -7.97 10.83
N PHE A 23 -2.33 -7.40 10.40
CA PHE A 23 -1.17 -7.16 11.26
C PHE A 23 -1.24 -5.76 11.90
N ALA A 24 -0.52 -5.58 13.02
CA ALA A 24 -0.51 -4.32 13.76
C ALA A 24 -0.12 -3.11 12.87
N ASP A 25 0.96 -3.23 12.10
CA ASP A 25 1.41 -2.16 11.21
C ASP A 25 0.38 -1.85 10.10
N GLU A 26 -0.29 -2.87 9.56
CA GLU A 26 -1.35 -2.67 8.57
C GLU A 26 -2.50 -1.84 9.18
N ALA A 27 -2.93 -2.20 10.39
CA ALA A 27 -3.97 -1.49 11.10
C ALA A 27 -3.58 -0.04 11.40
N ILE A 28 -2.35 0.20 11.86
CA ILE A 28 -1.83 1.54 12.16
C ILE A 28 -1.78 2.41 10.90
N TYR A 29 -1.24 1.88 9.79
CA TYR A 29 -1.07 2.64 8.56
C TYR A 29 -2.41 2.98 7.90
N ILE A 30 -3.35 2.03 7.90
CA ILE A 30 -4.73 2.27 7.44
C ILE A 30 -5.40 3.32 8.34
N ARG A 31 -5.23 3.22 9.66
CA ARG A 31 -5.82 4.19 10.60
C ARG A 31 -5.28 5.59 10.38
N TRP A 32 -3.98 5.75 10.17
CA TRP A 32 -3.39 7.05 9.84
C TRP A 32 -3.95 7.61 8.53
N ALA A 33 -4.05 6.79 7.47
CA ALA A 33 -4.65 7.24 6.22
C ALA A 33 -6.13 7.67 6.39
N GLN A 34 -6.91 6.98 7.22
CA GLN A 34 -8.28 7.37 7.56
C GLN A 34 -8.33 8.72 8.32
N LEU A 35 -7.42 8.93 9.27
CA LEU A 35 -7.32 10.21 9.99
C LEU A 35 -6.95 11.36 9.05
N MET A 36 -6.00 11.14 8.14
CA MET A 36 -5.61 12.10 7.11
C MET A 36 -6.76 12.42 6.15
N ALA A 37 -7.57 11.41 5.79
CA ALA A 37 -8.73 11.58 4.92
C ALA A 37 -9.86 12.37 5.61
N TYR A 38 -9.98 12.25 6.93
CA TYR A 38 -10.94 12.99 7.75
C TYR A 38 -10.50 14.44 8.00
N ASP A 39 -9.22 14.66 8.37
CA ASP A 39 -8.66 15.97 8.67
C ASP A 39 -7.18 16.07 8.27
N TRP A 40 -6.89 17.07 7.44
CA TRP A 40 -5.57 17.37 6.89
C TRP A 40 -4.49 17.68 7.94
N HIS A 41 -4.86 18.07 9.17
CA HIS A 41 -3.88 18.25 10.25
C HIS A 41 -3.11 16.96 10.59
N HIS A 42 -3.66 15.79 10.22
CA HIS A 42 -3.03 14.48 10.47
C HIS A 42 -2.07 14.03 9.36
N LEU A 43 -1.84 14.83 8.30
CA LEU A 43 -0.96 14.46 7.18
C LEU A 43 0.43 13.99 7.60
N PHE A 44 0.92 14.47 8.75
CA PHE A 44 2.25 14.17 9.25
C PHE A 44 2.26 13.33 10.53
N VAL A 45 1.12 12.72 10.91
CA VAL A 45 1.05 11.82 12.07
C VAL A 45 2.09 10.68 12.05
N PRO A 46 2.47 10.08 10.90
CA PRO A 46 3.48 9.01 10.91
C PRO A 46 4.85 9.49 11.40
N LEU A 47 5.15 10.79 11.29
CA LEU A 47 6.43 11.35 11.73
C LEU A 47 6.59 11.32 13.26
N THR A 48 5.49 11.26 14.03
CA THR A 48 5.59 11.15 15.50
C THR A 48 6.12 9.79 15.94
N ASP A 49 5.99 8.77 15.08
CA ASP A 49 6.52 7.41 15.27
C ASP A 49 7.79 7.16 14.41
N GLY A 50 8.38 8.22 13.83
CA GLY A 50 9.58 8.12 12.99
C GLY A 50 9.36 7.44 11.63
N LYS A 51 8.12 7.32 11.16
CA LYS A 51 7.76 6.70 9.87
C LYS A 51 7.52 7.76 8.80
N THR A 52 7.85 7.46 7.54
CA THR A 52 7.60 8.38 6.41
C THR A 52 6.14 8.27 5.92
N PRO A 53 5.50 9.40 5.53
CA PRO A 53 4.06 9.43 5.31
C PRO A 53 3.60 9.05 3.89
N LEU A 54 4.52 8.83 2.95
CA LEU A 54 4.22 8.66 1.52
C LEU A 54 3.19 7.55 1.25
N PHE A 55 3.31 6.40 1.91
CA PHE A 55 2.36 5.30 1.74
C PHE A 55 0.94 5.71 2.15
N MET A 56 0.79 6.35 3.32
CA MET A 56 -0.51 6.79 3.81
C MET A 56 -1.11 7.89 2.93
N TRP A 57 -0.28 8.82 2.42
CA TRP A 57 -0.72 9.84 1.46
C TRP A 57 -1.27 9.24 0.18
N LEU A 58 -0.62 8.21 -0.36
CA LEU A 58 -1.12 7.48 -1.54
C LEU A 58 -2.37 6.67 -1.22
N LEU A 59 -2.53 6.19 0.01
CA LEU A 59 -3.70 5.43 0.44
C LEU A 59 -4.95 6.32 0.60
N VAL A 60 -4.81 7.58 1.06
CA VAL A 60 -5.93 8.54 1.26
C VAL A 60 -6.87 8.64 0.05
N PRO A 61 -6.41 8.93 -1.19
CA PRO A 61 -7.31 9.02 -2.34
C PRO A 61 -7.94 7.66 -2.70
N LEU A 62 -7.26 6.55 -2.43
CA LEU A 62 -7.78 5.20 -2.70
C LEU A 62 -8.89 4.79 -1.73
N LEU A 63 -8.85 5.26 -0.49
CA LEU A 63 -9.91 5.02 0.49
C LEU A 63 -11.25 5.67 0.09
N ARG A 64 -11.25 6.64 -0.83
CA ARG A 64 -12.50 7.27 -1.34
C ARG A 64 -13.36 6.34 -2.18
N PHE A 65 -12.81 5.22 -2.65
CA PHE A 65 -13.55 4.22 -3.40
C PHE A 65 -14.40 3.30 -2.51
N ASN A 66 -14.38 3.49 -1.18
CA ASN A 66 -15.18 2.73 -0.20
C ASN A 66 -15.04 1.20 -0.29
N PHE A 67 -13.91 0.72 -0.81
CA PHE A 67 -13.54 -0.69 -0.69
C PHE A 67 -13.06 -1.01 0.73
N ASP A 68 -12.89 -2.30 1.00
CA ASP A 68 -12.26 -2.75 2.23
C ASP A 68 -10.88 -2.05 2.40
N PRO A 69 -10.65 -1.31 3.51
CA PRO A 69 -9.41 -0.56 3.70
C PRO A 69 -8.16 -1.44 3.77
N LEU A 70 -8.29 -2.67 4.30
CA LEU A 70 -7.20 -3.64 4.38
C LEU A 70 -6.81 -4.12 2.99
N ILE A 71 -7.80 -4.53 2.18
CA ILE A 71 -7.55 -4.93 0.79
C ILE A 71 -6.95 -3.77 0.00
N THR A 72 -7.47 -2.56 0.18
CA THR A 72 -6.97 -1.35 -0.50
C THR A 72 -5.49 -1.09 -0.16
N GLY A 73 -5.12 -1.17 1.13
CA GLY A 73 -3.73 -1.04 1.57
C GLY A 73 -2.82 -2.13 1.01
N ARG A 74 -3.28 -3.39 1.01
CA ARG A 74 -2.53 -4.53 0.46
C ARG A 74 -2.32 -4.41 -1.05
N VAL A 75 -3.34 -3.97 -1.79
CA VAL A 75 -3.25 -3.72 -3.24
C VAL A 75 -2.24 -2.61 -3.56
N LEU A 76 -2.27 -1.50 -2.83
CA LEU A 76 -1.29 -0.41 -3.00
C LEU A 76 0.15 -0.91 -2.76
N SER A 77 0.36 -1.71 -1.70
CA SER A 77 1.66 -2.30 -1.39
C SER A 77 2.14 -3.24 -2.50
N ALA A 78 1.28 -4.13 -3.00
CA ALA A 78 1.60 -5.03 -4.10
C ALA A 78 1.90 -4.28 -5.42
N ALA A 79 1.15 -3.20 -5.71
CA ALA A 79 1.39 -2.34 -6.87
C ALA A 79 2.73 -1.60 -6.79
N ALA A 80 3.11 -1.10 -5.61
CA ALA A 80 4.44 -0.51 -5.40
C ALA A 80 5.56 -1.54 -5.69
N GLY A 81 5.37 -2.79 -5.27
CA GLY A 81 6.30 -3.88 -5.55
C GLY A 81 6.44 -4.19 -7.06
N LEU A 82 5.35 -4.13 -7.84
CA LEU A 82 5.42 -4.23 -9.30
C LEU A 82 6.27 -3.11 -9.90
N GLY A 83 6.09 -1.88 -9.40
CA GLY A 83 6.91 -0.72 -9.80
C GLY A 83 8.39 -0.92 -9.49
N THR A 84 8.72 -1.48 -8.32
CA THR A 84 10.10 -1.82 -7.95
C THR A 84 10.70 -2.85 -8.91
N VAL A 85 9.97 -3.93 -9.23
CA VAL A 85 10.45 -4.96 -10.17
C VAL A 85 10.70 -4.38 -11.56
N ALA A 86 9.78 -3.56 -12.07
CA ALA A 86 9.96 -2.88 -13.35
C ALA A 86 11.17 -1.94 -13.31
N GLY A 87 11.31 -1.15 -12.24
CA GLY A 87 12.44 -0.23 -12.07
C GLY A 87 13.79 -0.96 -12.07
N ILE A 88 13.91 -2.06 -11.34
CA ILE A 88 15.13 -2.89 -11.34
C ILE A 88 15.42 -3.39 -12.77
N TYR A 89 14.42 -3.97 -13.46
CA TYR A 89 14.61 -4.51 -14.80
C TYR A 89 15.09 -3.48 -15.84
N PHE A 90 14.66 -2.21 -15.71
CA PHE A 90 15.09 -1.16 -16.65
C PHE A 90 16.40 -0.48 -16.26
N LEU A 91 16.84 -0.62 -15.00
CA LEU A 91 18.10 -0.05 -14.52
C LEU A 91 19.30 -0.99 -14.64
N THR A 92 19.06 -2.30 -14.78
CA THR A 92 20.09 -3.35 -14.94
C THR A 92 20.03 -3.97 -16.32
#